data_AF-A0A6L5F2C0-F1
#
_entry.id   AF-A0A6L5F2C0-F1
#
_cell.length_a   1.000
_cell.length_b   1.000
_cell.length_c   1.000
_cell.angle_alpha   90.00
_cell.angle_beta   90.00
_cell.angle_gamma   90.00
#
_symmetry.space_group_name_H-M   'P 1'
#
loop_
_entity.id
_entity.type
_entity.pdbx_description
1 polymer ?
#
loop_
_entity_poly.entity_id
_entity_poly.type
_entity_poly.pdbx_seq_one_letter_code
_entity_poly.pdbx_strand_id
1 'polypeptide(L)'
;MITYRLLEAFSDRRLGLMEGDGRAMVLTTSSALGAPGSSVHRPTLAARLDQFSNDVDLVVFLDGSFPDAPTIARTDDMLSVFADEDALCDWRPVTEAVKQVQFGRVAGAVDRETLVRPHTPYVLRRPLVERIAEGAHQWLDPMEEAAALGANIRLWHDPRLVTRP
;
A
#
# COMPACT_ATOMS: atom_id res chain seq x y z
N MET A 1 -5.67 -27.13 -7.16
CA MET A 1 -6.88 -27.04 -6.31
C MET A 1 -6.64 -25.89 -5.36
N ILE A 2 -7.20 -24.73 -5.67
CA ILE A 2 -6.98 -23.49 -4.92
C ILE A 2 -7.87 -23.56 -3.67
N THR A 3 -7.27 -23.46 -2.49
CA THR A 3 -7.99 -23.50 -1.22
C THR A 3 -8.30 -22.07 -0.82
N TYR A 4 -9.51 -21.58 -1.15
CA TYR A 4 -9.99 -20.31 -0.63
C TYR A 4 -10.26 -20.47 0.88
N ARG A 5 -9.40 -19.91 1.73
CA ARG A 5 -9.81 -19.64 3.12
C ARG A 5 -10.45 -18.26 3.14
N LEU A 6 -11.75 -18.24 3.46
CA LEU A 6 -12.48 -17.00 3.69
C LEU A 6 -11.69 -16.14 4.67
N LEU A 7 -11.50 -14.87 4.32
CA LEU A 7 -11.05 -13.85 5.26
C LEU A 7 -12.09 -13.75 6.37
N GLU A 8 -11.84 -14.41 7.49
CA GLU A 8 -12.62 -14.18 8.69
C GLU A 8 -12.32 -12.76 9.18
N ALA A 9 -13.37 -11.98 9.38
CA ALA A 9 -13.26 -10.66 9.97
C ALA A 9 -12.85 -10.81 11.45
N PHE A 10 -11.54 -10.78 11.71
CA PHE A 10 -10.97 -10.77 13.05
C PHE A 10 -11.15 -9.41 13.72
N SER A 11 -12.28 -9.23 14.40
CA SER A 11 -12.40 -8.18 15.42
C SER A 11 -11.30 -8.40 16.46
N ASP A 12 -10.41 -7.42 16.60
CA ASP A 12 -9.30 -7.34 17.57
C ASP A 12 -7.92 -7.82 17.06
N ARG A 13 -7.15 -6.85 16.54
CA ARG A 13 -5.66 -6.81 16.51
C ARG A 13 -4.90 -8.02 15.92
N ARG A 14 -5.49 -8.82 15.02
CA ARG A 14 -4.79 -9.94 14.36
C ARG A 14 -4.92 -9.86 12.83
N LEU A 15 -3.76 -9.89 12.18
CA LEU A 15 -3.49 -9.69 10.75
C LEU A 15 -3.84 -10.96 9.97
N GLY A 16 -4.54 -10.83 8.84
CA GLY A 16 -4.97 -11.95 8.00
C GLY A 16 -3.92 -12.33 6.95
N LEU A 17 -3.78 -13.63 6.69
CA LEU A 17 -2.96 -14.21 5.62
C LEU A 17 -3.86 -14.43 4.38
N MET A 18 -3.46 -13.93 3.22
CA MET A 18 -4.03 -14.32 1.92
C MET A 18 -2.93 -14.93 1.07
N GLU A 19 -3.15 -16.15 0.61
CA GLU A 19 -2.15 -16.95 -0.08
C GLU A 19 -2.68 -17.43 -1.44
N GLY A 20 -1.95 -17.09 -2.50
CA GLY A 20 -1.48 -18.08 -3.47
C GLY A 20 0.00 -18.36 -3.17
N ASP A 21 0.35 -19.62 -2.90
CA ASP A 21 1.68 -20.16 -2.54
C ASP A 21 2.47 -19.60 -1.32
N GLY A 22 1.95 -18.64 -0.55
CA GLY A 22 2.25 -18.52 0.89
C GLY A 22 3.22 -17.41 1.26
N ARG A 23 3.42 -16.48 0.34
CA ARG A 23 4.57 -15.56 0.39
C ARG A 23 4.22 -14.09 0.67
N ALA A 24 2.92 -13.77 0.81
CA ALA A 24 2.46 -12.41 1.08
C ALA A 24 1.82 -12.27 2.47
N MET A 25 2.21 -11.22 3.18
CA MET A 25 1.56 -10.78 4.42
C MET A 25 0.64 -9.60 4.15
N VAL A 26 -0.57 -9.59 4.70
CA VAL A 26 -1.49 -8.44 4.60
C VAL A 26 -1.54 -7.67 5.92
N LEU A 27 -1.26 -6.37 5.84
CA LEU A 27 -1.33 -5.38 6.91
C LEU A 27 -2.47 -4.41 6.65
N THR A 28 -3.50 -4.46 7.48
CA THR A 28 -4.62 -3.52 7.42
C THR A 28 -4.32 -2.32 8.32
N THR A 29 -4.37 -1.11 7.77
CA THR A 29 -4.20 0.12 8.54
C THR A 29 -5.57 0.74 8.82
N SER A 30 -5.98 0.78 10.09
CA SER A 30 -7.21 1.48 10.45
C SER A 30 -6.95 2.99 10.47
N SER A 31 -7.36 3.70 9.42
CA SER A 31 -7.73 5.11 9.59
C SER A 31 -9.18 5.14 10.03
N ALA A 32 -9.47 5.71 11.21
CA ALA A 32 -10.85 5.75 11.71
C ALA A 32 -11.78 6.63 10.85
N LEU A 33 -11.27 7.34 9.82
CA LEU A 33 -11.98 8.46 9.20
C LEU A 33 -11.68 8.70 7.70
N GLY A 34 -11.12 7.74 6.95
CA GLY A 34 -10.90 7.93 5.50
C GLY A 34 -9.93 9.06 5.16
N ALA A 35 -9.09 9.48 6.11
CA ALA A 35 -7.97 10.38 5.86
C ALA A 35 -6.80 9.55 5.30
N PRO A 36 -6.10 10.03 4.26
CA PRO A 36 -4.83 9.45 3.85
C PRO A 36 -3.84 9.53 5.01
N GLY A 37 -3.12 8.44 5.27
CA GLY A 37 -2.04 8.43 6.26
C GLY A 37 -2.46 8.06 7.67
N SER A 38 -3.05 6.87 7.86
CA SER A 38 -2.92 6.21 9.16
C SER A 38 -1.43 6.01 9.45
N SER A 39 -0.89 6.81 10.37
CA SER A 39 0.51 6.73 10.75
C SER A 39 0.83 5.33 11.25
N VAL A 40 1.67 4.60 10.54
CA VAL A 40 2.16 3.29 10.98
C VAL A 40 3.22 3.52 12.05
N HIS A 41 2.98 3.02 13.26
CA HIS A 41 3.97 3.10 14.32
C HIS A 41 5.13 2.14 14.01
N ARG A 42 6.29 2.67 13.61
CA ARG A 42 7.46 1.90 13.13
C ARG A 42 7.91 0.79 14.09
N PRO A 43 8.03 1.01 15.42
CA PRO A 43 8.36 -0.08 16.34
C PRO A 43 7.34 -1.21 16.33
N THR A 44 6.06 -0.89 16.11
CA THR A 44 5.01 -1.91 15.96
C THR A 44 5.18 -2.65 14.64
N LEU A 45 5.48 -1.96 13.54
CA LEU A 45 5.75 -2.63 12.27
C LEU A 45 6.97 -3.56 12.36
N ALA A 46 8.09 -3.11 12.92
CA ALA A 46 9.28 -3.93 13.13
C ALA A 46 8.96 -5.17 13.97
N ALA A 47 8.35 -4.98 15.14
CA ALA A 47 7.95 -6.09 16.00
C ALA A 47 6.95 -7.04 15.33
N ARG A 48 6.17 -6.57 14.35
CA ARG A 48 5.29 -7.43 13.55
C ARG A 48 6.09 -8.20 12.52
N LEU A 49 6.97 -7.57 11.74
CA LEU A 49 7.83 -8.25 10.77
C LEU A 49 8.60 -9.41 11.40
N ASP A 50 9.11 -9.24 12.62
CA ASP A 50 9.81 -10.27 13.38
C ASP A 50 8.94 -11.50 13.75
N GLN A 51 7.61 -11.37 13.74
CA GLN A 51 6.68 -12.46 14.05
C GLN A 51 6.37 -13.34 12.83
N PHE A 52 6.74 -12.91 11.62
CA PHE A 52 6.43 -13.64 10.40
C PHE A 52 7.56 -14.55 9.97
N SER A 53 7.17 -15.69 9.39
CA SER A 53 8.11 -16.64 8.82
C SER A 53 8.92 -16.02 7.68
N ASN A 54 10.14 -16.51 7.47
CA ASN A 54 11.11 -15.96 6.51
C ASN A 54 10.75 -16.27 5.05
N ASP A 55 9.73 -17.11 4.80
CA ASP A 55 9.16 -17.42 3.49
C ASP A 55 8.26 -16.29 2.95
N VAL A 56 7.79 -15.39 3.82
CA VAL A 56 7.10 -14.16 3.43
C VAL A 56 8.09 -13.19 2.80
N ASP A 57 7.94 -12.92 1.50
CA ASP A 57 8.77 -11.98 0.74
C ASP A 57 8.02 -10.71 0.34
N LEU A 58 6.70 -10.67 0.47
CA LEU A 58 5.85 -9.54 0.15
C LEU A 58 5.02 -9.08 1.35
N VAL A 59 4.79 -7.77 1.43
CA VAL A 59 3.91 -7.13 2.41
C VAL A 59 2.90 -6.27 1.66
N VAL A 60 1.63 -6.51 1.91
CA VAL A 60 0.51 -5.78 1.34
C VAL A 60 -0.08 -4.86 2.40
N PHE A 61 -0.17 -3.56 2.16
CA PHE A 61 -0.93 -2.64 3.00
C PHE A 61 -2.30 -2.34 2.39
N LEU A 62 -3.34 -2.43 3.22
CA LEU A 62 -4.73 -2.13 2.86
C LEU A 62 -5.31 -1.09 3.82
N ASP A 63 -6.09 -0.15 3.29
CA ASP A 63 -6.85 0.78 4.14
C ASP A 63 -8.09 0.10 4.71
N GLY A 64 -8.40 0.41 5.98
CA GLY A 64 -9.58 -0.08 6.67
C GLY A 64 -9.29 -1.29 7.56
N SER A 65 -10.30 -1.78 8.25
CA SER A 65 -10.18 -2.91 9.19
C SER A 65 -10.38 -4.27 8.54
N PHE A 66 -11.19 -4.36 7.48
CA PHE A 66 -11.43 -5.60 6.72
C PHE A 66 -11.59 -5.30 5.23
N PRO A 67 -10.79 -5.96 4.36
CA PRO A 67 -10.96 -5.78 2.93
C PRO A 67 -12.22 -6.49 2.43
N ASP A 68 -12.93 -5.84 1.51
CA ASP A 68 -14.07 -6.42 0.81
C ASP A 68 -13.61 -7.33 -0.35
N ALA A 69 -14.54 -8.12 -0.90
CA ALA A 69 -14.26 -9.03 -2.02
C ALA A 69 -13.60 -8.33 -3.24
N PRO A 70 -14.01 -7.12 -3.65
CA PRO A 70 -13.30 -6.36 -4.68
C PRO A 70 -11.85 -6.02 -4.33
N THR A 71 -11.57 -5.56 -3.11
CA THR A 71 -10.20 -5.22 -2.66
C THR A 71 -9.31 -6.47 -2.66
N ILE A 72 -9.88 -7.60 -2.26
CA ILE A 72 -9.20 -8.90 -2.28
C ILE A 72 -8.84 -9.29 -3.72
N ALA A 73 -9.82 -9.32 -4.62
CA ALA A 73 -9.61 -9.71 -6.01
C ALA A 73 -8.60 -8.79 -6.72
N ARG A 74 -8.61 -7.50 -6.38
CA ARG A 74 -7.60 -6.54 -6.85
C ARG A 74 -6.20 -6.87 -6.31
N THR A 75 -6.09 -7.19 -5.03
CA THR A 75 -4.82 -7.59 -4.41
C THR A 75 -4.25 -8.82 -5.11
N ASP A 76 -5.08 -9.83 -5.39
CA ASP A 76 -4.67 -11.03 -6.12
C ASP A 76 -4.17 -10.69 -7.53
N ASP A 77 -4.90 -9.84 -8.27
CA ASP A 77 -4.49 -9.40 -9.61
C ASP A 77 -3.13 -8.66 -9.55
N MET A 78 -2.94 -7.78 -8.57
CA MET A 78 -1.69 -7.05 -8.35
C MET A 78 -0.52 -7.99 -8.03
N LEU A 79 -0.73 -8.96 -7.14
CA LEU A 79 0.28 -9.96 -6.79
C LEU A 79 0.67 -10.81 -8.02
N SER A 80 -0.28 -11.13 -8.90
CA SER A 80 -0.01 -11.92 -10.10
C SER A 80 0.90 -11.23 -11.13
N VAL A 81 0.98 -9.90 -11.10
CA VAL A 81 1.79 -9.09 -12.03
C VAL A 81 3.01 -8.45 -11.37
N PHE A 82 3.19 -8.65 -10.07
CA PHE A 82 4.35 -8.18 -9.31
C PHE A 82 5.56 -9.02 -9.68
N ALA A 83 6.59 -8.41 -10.27
CA ALA A 83 7.72 -9.13 -10.84
C ALA A 83 9.05 -8.59 -10.31
N ASP A 84 9.60 -7.56 -10.95
CA ASP A 84 10.94 -7.02 -10.70
C ASP A 84 10.91 -5.70 -9.92
N GLU A 85 9.72 -5.20 -9.60
CA GLU A 85 9.53 -3.94 -8.89
C GLU A 85 9.79 -4.10 -7.38
N ASP A 86 10.09 -3.00 -6.71
CA ASP A 86 10.24 -2.98 -5.24
C ASP A 86 8.88 -2.74 -4.55
N ALA A 87 8.01 -2.00 -5.23
CA ALA A 87 6.67 -1.67 -4.77
C ALA A 87 5.68 -1.50 -5.92
N LEU A 88 4.42 -1.80 -5.65
CA LEU A 88 3.29 -1.72 -6.58
C LEU A 88 2.08 -1.14 -5.85
N CYS A 89 1.42 -0.14 -6.43
CA CYS A 89 0.19 0.40 -5.90
C CYS A 89 -0.87 0.61 -6.97
N ASP A 90 -2.14 0.60 -6.57
CA ASP A 90 -3.21 1.18 -7.38
C ASP A 90 -3.05 2.71 -7.39
N TRP A 91 -3.65 3.39 -8.38
CA TRP A 91 -3.54 4.84 -8.48
C TRP A 91 -4.79 5.47 -9.08
N ARG A 92 -4.99 6.77 -8.79
CA ARG A 92 -6.03 7.59 -9.41
C ARG A 92 -5.42 8.87 -9.98
N PRO A 93 -5.86 9.33 -11.16
CA PRO A 93 -5.41 10.62 -11.67
C PRO A 93 -5.89 11.74 -10.75
N VAL A 94 -5.09 12.80 -10.63
CA VAL A 94 -5.52 14.00 -9.90
C VAL A 94 -6.45 14.81 -10.80
N THR A 95 -7.68 15.05 -10.33
CA THR A 95 -8.70 15.76 -11.10
C THR A 95 -8.82 17.23 -10.71
N GLU A 96 -8.49 17.56 -9.48
CA GLU A 96 -8.56 18.90 -8.93
C GLU A 96 -7.37 19.77 -9.34
N ALA A 97 -7.55 21.09 -9.28
CA ALA A 97 -6.45 22.02 -9.48
C ALA A 97 -5.49 21.95 -8.28
N VAL A 98 -4.21 21.63 -8.55
CA VAL A 98 -3.18 21.53 -7.51
C VAL A 98 -2.37 22.82 -7.43
N LYS A 99 -2.07 23.26 -6.21
CA LYS A 99 -1.28 24.45 -5.92
C LYS A 99 -0.09 24.09 -5.04
N GLN A 100 1.07 24.63 -5.39
CA GLN A 100 2.24 24.57 -4.52
C GLN A 100 2.11 25.66 -3.45
N VAL A 101 2.27 25.29 -2.18
CA VAL A 101 2.20 26.21 -1.05
C VAL A 101 3.58 26.32 -0.40
N GLN A 102 4.04 27.55 -0.17
CA GLN A 102 5.29 27.85 0.54
C GLN A 102 5.03 28.96 1.55
N PHE A 103 5.49 28.79 2.79
CA PHE A 103 5.31 29.76 3.88
C PHE A 103 3.85 30.23 4.06
N GLY A 104 2.89 29.31 3.89
CA GLY A 104 1.46 29.60 4.00
C GLY A 104 0.85 30.39 2.85
N ARG A 105 1.56 30.55 1.72
CA ARG A 105 1.08 31.24 0.52
C ARG A 105 1.16 30.34 -0.71
N VAL A 106 0.25 30.54 -1.67
CA VAL A 106 0.31 29.86 -2.97
C VAL A 106 1.50 30.40 -3.75
N ALA A 107 2.49 29.54 -4.00
CA ALA A 107 3.69 29.85 -4.76
C ALA A 107 3.49 29.63 -6.27
N GLY A 108 2.63 28.69 -6.66
CA GLY A 108 2.37 28.37 -8.06
C GLY A 108 1.27 27.33 -8.25
N ALA A 109 0.92 27.10 -9.52
CA ALA A 109 0.10 25.96 -9.92
C ALA A 109 1.01 24.78 -10.27
N VAL A 110 0.57 23.57 -9.94
CA VAL A 110 1.20 22.34 -10.40
C VAL A 110 0.34 21.76 -11.52
N ASP A 111 0.97 21.31 -12.59
CA ASP A 111 0.26 20.61 -13.66
C ASP A 111 -0.31 19.30 -13.11
N ARG A 112 -1.63 19.14 -13.16
CA ARG A 112 -2.32 17.97 -12.63
C ARG A 112 -2.22 16.76 -13.55
N GLU A 113 -1.95 16.97 -14.84
CA GLU A 113 -1.87 15.88 -15.83
C GLU A 113 -0.66 14.98 -15.59
N THR A 114 0.35 15.49 -14.89
CA THR A 114 1.54 14.73 -14.48
C THR A 114 1.39 14.11 -13.09
N LEU A 115 0.23 14.25 -12.44
CA LEU A 115 0.04 13.82 -11.05
C LEU A 115 -0.92 12.64 -10.93
N VAL A 116 -0.52 11.71 -10.07
CA VAL A 116 -1.34 10.60 -9.62
C VAL A 116 -1.39 10.59 -8.10
N ARG A 117 -2.48 10.06 -7.56
CA ARG A 117 -2.61 9.73 -6.16
C ARG A 117 -2.47 8.23 -5.99
N PRO A 118 -1.43 7.73 -5.29
CA PRO A 118 -1.35 6.32 -4.93
C PRO A 118 -2.54 5.96 -4.03
N HIS A 119 -3.03 4.74 -4.17
CA HIS A 119 -4.17 4.20 -3.44
C HIS A 119 -3.92 2.74 -3.07
N THR A 120 -4.41 2.31 -1.91
CA THR A 120 -4.33 0.90 -1.50
C THR A 120 -5.11 0.00 -2.47
N PRO A 121 -4.68 -1.25 -2.74
CA PRO A 121 -3.58 -1.97 -2.09
C PRO A 121 -2.17 -1.44 -2.40
N TYR A 122 -1.27 -1.60 -1.45
CA TYR A 122 0.16 -1.32 -1.61
C TYR A 122 0.95 -2.62 -1.41
N VAL A 123 1.52 -3.18 -2.47
CA VAL A 123 2.37 -4.37 -2.40
C VAL A 123 3.83 -3.92 -2.37
N LEU A 124 4.58 -4.30 -1.35
CA LEU A 124 6.00 -3.99 -1.20
C LEU A 124 6.79 -5.26 -0.94
N ARG A 125 8.05 -5.30 -1.35
CA ARG A 125 8.97 -6.35 -0.89
C ARG A 125 9.26 -6.21 0.60
N ARG A 126 9.33 -7.33 1.31
CA ARG A 126 9.67 -7.35 2.74
C ARG A 126 11.00 -6.62 3.05
N PRO A 127 12.11 -6.82 2.31
CA PRO A 127 13.34 -6.07 2.56
C PRO A 127 13.19 -4.55 2.47
N LEU A 128 12.31 -4.05 1.60
CA LEU A 128 12.01 -2.62 1.53
C LEU A 128 11.28 -2.17 2.80
N VAL A 129 10.30 -2.94 3.25
CA VAL A 129 9.49 -2.63 4.45
C VAL A 129 10.35 -2.65 5.72
N GLU A 130 11.28 -3.59 5.82
CA GLU A 130 12.28 -3.66 6.90
C GLU A 130 13.12 -2.39 6.95
N ARG A 131 13.65 -1.93 5.81
CA ARG A 131 14.39 -0.66 5.72
C ARG A 131 13.55 0.55 6.11
N ILE A 132 12.27 0.58 5.74
CA ILE A 132 11.38 1.68 6.16
C ILE A 132 11.16 1.64 7.69
N ALA A 133 11.00 0.45 8.26
CA ALA A 133 10.80 0.27 9.70
C ALA A 133 12.01 0.75 10.54
N GLU A 134 13.23 0.72 9.98
CA GLU A 134 14.46 1.21 10.63
C GLU A 134 14.61 2.74 10.68
N GLY A 135 13.90 3.49 9.83
CA GLY A 135 14.14 4.93 9.73
C GLY A 135 13.64 5.73 10.95
N ALA A 136 14.08 6.99 11.08
CA ALA A 136 13.82 7.85 12.23
C ALA A 136 12.59 8.80 12.13
N HIS A 137 11.94 8.89 10.97
CA HIS A 137 10.85 9.85 10.72
C HIS A 137 9.46 9.23 10.94
N GLN A 138 8.43 10.06 11.02
CA GLN A 138 7.05 9.58 11.11
C GLN A 138 6.65 8.92 9.78
N TRP A 139 6.15 7.67 9.85
CA TRP A 139 5.58 7.00 8.69
C TRP A 139 4.28 7.69 8.28
N LEU A 140 4.23 8.24 7.06
CA LEU A 140 3.04 8.88 6.50
C LEU A 140 2.32 7.93 5.53
N ASP A 141 3.01 7.47 4.49
CA ASP A 141 2.46 6.59 3.45
C ASP A 141 3.52 5.59 2.96
N PRO A 142 3.20 4.28 2.79
CA PRO A 142 4.18 3.28 2.35
C PRO A 142 4.86 3.60 1.01
N MET A 143 4.16 4.23 0.06
CA MET A 143 4.73 4.59 -1.25
C MET A 143 5.62 5.83 -1.15
N GLU A 144 5.29 6.78 -0.28
CA GLU A 144 6.16 7.93 0.01
C GLU A 144 7.49 7.48 0.61
N GLU A 145 7.44 6.56 1.58
CA GLU A 145 8.63 5.98 2.21
C GLU A 145 9.46 5.15 1.22
N ALA A 146 8.79 4.35 0.38
CA ALA A 146 9.45 3.61 -0.70
C ALA A 146 10.18 4.57 -1.67
N ALA A 147 9.52 5.64 -2.08
CA ALA A 147 10.08 6.65 -2.97
C ALA A 147 11.29 7.35 -2.34
N ALA A 148 11.21 7.69 -1.05
CA ALA A 148 12.31 8.30 -0.30
C ALA A 148 13.55 7.39 -0.22
N LEU A 149 13.37 6.07 -0.25
CA LEU A 149 14.44 5.08 -0.30
C LEU A 149 14.94 4.77 -1.72
N GLY A 150 14.41 5.45 -2.74
CA GLY A 150 14.77 5.25 -4.15
C GLY A 150 14.25 3.94 -4.74
N ALA A 151 13.16 3.40 -4.20
CA ALA A 151 12.55 2.16 -4.68
C ALA A 151 12.02 2.29 -6.12
N ASN A 152 12.09 1.21 -6.89
CA ASN A 152 11.40 1.09 -8.16
C ASN A 152 9.91 0.84 -7.92
N ILE A 153 9.09 1.88 -8.07
CA ILE A 153 7.63 1.84 -7.84
C ILE A 153 6.90 1.72 -9.17
N ARG A 154 6.04 0.72 -9.29
CA ARG A 154 5.09 0.61 -10.40
C ARG A 154 3.69 1.00 -9.98
N LEU A 155 3.05 1.73 -10.89
CA LEU A 155 1.64 2.08 -10.80
C LEU A 155 0.83 1.01 -11.54
N TRP A 156 -0.01 0.29 -10.81
CA TRP A 156 -0.90 -0.73 -11.37
C TRP A 156 -2.13 -0.08 -11.96
N HIS A 157 -2.48 -0.44 -13.20
CA HIS A 157 -3.72 0.00 -13.82
C HIS A 157 -4.75 -1.12 -13.73
N ASP A 158 -5.89 -0.87 -13.09
CA ASP A 158 -6.99 -1.83 -13.05
C ASP A 158 -7.50 -2.08 -14.47
N PRO A 159 -7.32 -3.29 -15.04
CA PRO A 159 -7.74 -3.58 -16.41
C PRO A 159 -9.26 -3.52 -16.59
N ARG A 160 -10.03 -3.52 -15.49
CA ARG A 160 -11.49 -3.44 -15.48
C ARG A 160 -11.98 -1.99 -15.51
N LEU A 161 -11.12 -1.03 -15.15
CA LEU A 161 -11.40 0.39 -15.29
C LEU A 161 -11.02 0.83 -16.69
N VAL A 162 -12.00 0.83 -17.61
CA VAL A 162 -11.85 1.49 -18.91
C VAL A 162 -11.67 2.97 -18.63
N THR A 163 -10.45 3.49 -18.80
CA THR A 163 -10.18 4.92 -18.84
C THR A 163 -10.90 5.49 -20.04
N ARG A 164 -12.09 6.07 -19.82
CA ARG A 164 -12.68 6.93 -20.85
C ARG A 164 -11.77 8.17 -20.98
N PRO A 165 -11.41 8.53 -22.22
CA PRO A 165 -10.61 9.73 -22.49
C PRO A 165 -11.32 11.00 -22.03
#